data_AF-A0A1S9AR88-F1
#
_entry.id   AF-A0A1S9AR88-F1
#
_cell.length_a   1.000
_cell.length_b   1.000
_cell.length_c   1.000
_cell.angle_alpha   90.00
_cell.angle_beta   90.00
_cell.angle_gamma   90.00
#
_symmetry.space_group_name_H-M   'P 1'
#
loop_
_entity.id
_entity.type
_entity.pdbx_description
1 polymer ?
#
loop_
_entity_poly.entity_id
_entity_poly.type
_entity_poly.pdbx_seq_one_letter_code
_entity_poly.pdbx_strand_id
1 'polypeptide(L)'
;MPPTPNVRALVEKNKSVAEIHLVVQLSPDTAVPWRWDLPYPLWASWGTARTARWVADQFHHHDTALSRQIGGEKLRQAVLRALEVHRRFFRVTWLADLAQ
;
A
#
# COMPACT_ATOMS: atom_id res chain seq x y z
N MET A 1 -8.27 1.01 27.43
CA MET A 1 -8.70 0.88 26.02
C MET A 1 -7.72 -0.06 25.33
N PRO A 2 -8.18 -1.07 24.56
CA PRO A 2 -7.25 -1.85 23.75
C PRO A 2 -6.54 -0.91 22.76
N PRO A 3 -5.26 -1.16 22.44
CA PRO A 3 -4.52 -0.33 21.49
C PRO A 3 -5.24 -0.34 20.14
N THR A 4 -5.50 0.86 19.60
CA THR A 4 -6.08 0.99 18.26
C THR A 4 -5.06 0.49 17.24
N PRO A 5 -5.40 -0.47 16.37
CA PRO A 5 -4.50 -0.93 15.32
C PRO A 5 -4.05 0.24 14.45
N ASN A 6 -2.75 0.29 14.19
CA ASN A 6 -2.12 1.28 13.33
C ASN A 6 -1.56 0.60 12.08
N VAL A 7 -1.64 1.27 10.94
CA VAL A 7 -1.10 0.77 9.68
C VAL A 7 -0.10 1.77 9.16
N ARG A 8 1.09 1.27 8.84
CA ARG A 8 2.11 2.04 8.15
C ARG A 8 2.37 1.38 6.81
N ALA A 9 2.56 2.20 5.79
CA ALA A 9 2.85 1.76 4.45
C ALA A 9 4.08 2.51 3.94
N LEU A 10 4.96 1.79 3.27
CA LEU A 10 6.13 2.30 2.57
C LEU A 10 6.13 1.69 1.17
N VAL A 11 6.61 2.45 0.19
CA VAL A 11 6.84 1.94 -1.15
C VAL A 11 8.33 2.11 -1.43
N GLU A 12 8.99 1.02 -1.80
CA GLU A 12 10.39 1.01 -2.21
C GLU A 12 10.48 0.73 -3.71
N LYS A 13 11.56 1.22 -4.33
CA LYS A 13 11.83 0.93 -5.74
C LYS A 13 12.63 -0.36 -5.83
N ASN A 14 12.12 -1.36 -6.53
CA ASN A 14 12.83 -2.60 -6.79
C ASN A 14 12.81 -2.91 -8.29
N LYS A 15 13.89 -2.52 -8.99
CA LYS A 15 14.06 -2.70 -10.44
C LYS A 15 12.83 -2.25 -11.25
N SER A 16 11.97 -3.19 -11.64
CA SER A 16 10.79 -3.01 -12.48
C SER A 16 9.46 -2.92 -11.69
N VAL A 17 9.48 -3.03 -10.36
CA VAL A 17 8.29 -2.99 -9.50
C VAL A 17 8.43 -1.95 -8.39
N ALA A 18 7.29 -1.45 -7.92
CA ALA A 18 7.13 -0.79 -6.64
C ALA A 18 6.86 -1.87 -5.58
N GLU A 19 7.81 -2.08 -4.67
CA GLU A 19 7.62 -2.99 -3.55
C GLU A 19 6.85 -2.26 -2.45
N ILE A 20 5.64 -2.71 -2.16
CA ILE A 20 4.77 -2.14 -1.14
C ILE A 20 4.99 -2.90 0.15
N HIS A 21 5.51 -2.21 1.16
CA HIS A 21 5.69 -2.73 2.51
C HIS A 21 4.57 -2.19 3.39
N LEU A 22 3.73 -3.09 3.90
CA LEU A 22 2.71 -2.79 4.89
C LEU A 22 3.15 -3.34 6.24
N VAL A 23 3.09 -2.50 7.26
CA VAL A 23 3.30 -2.91 8.65
C VAL A 23 2.03 -2.60 9.41
N VAL A 24 1.36 -3.67 9.83
CA VAL A 24 0.20 -3.57 10.71
C VAL A 24 0.69 -3.72 12.14
N GLN A 25 0.57 -2.67 12.93
CA GLN A 25 0.88 -2.69 14.34
C GLN A 25 -0.42 -2.88 15.14
N LEU A 26 -0.58 -4.09 15.70
CA LEU A 26 -1.74 -4.48 16.51
C LEU A 26 -1.57 -4.06 17.96
N SER A 27 -0.34 -4.08 18.45
CA SER A 27 0.07 -3.66 19.80
C SER A 27 1.49 -3.08 19.73
N PRO A 28 2.01 -2.45 20.79
CA PRO A 28 3.39 -1.97 20.83
C PRO A 28 4.42 -3.03 20.44
N ASP A 29 4.18 -4.28 20.84
CA ASP A 29 5.11 -5.40 20.67
C ASP A 29 4.73 -6.36 19.53
N THR A 30 3.61 -6.12 18.85
CA THR A 30 3.11 -6.98 17.77
C THR A 30 2.94 -6.21 16.47
N ALA A 31 3.86 -6.46 15.53
CA ALA A 31 3.82 -5.94 14.18
C ALA A 31 3.78 -7.08 13.17
N VAL A 32 2.83 -7.04 12.24
CA VAL A 32 2.70 -8.01 11.15
C VAL A 32 3.15 -7.33 9.86
N PRO A 33 4.31 -7.71 9.31
CA PRO A 33 4.77 -7.21 8.03
C PRO A 33 4.07 -7.93 6.88
N TRP A 34 3.78 -7.18 5.82
CA TRP A 34 3.26 -7.70 4.57
C TRP A 34 3.96 -6.99 3.41
N ARG A 35 4.23 -7.73 2.34
CA ARG A 35 4.98 -7.25 1.19
C ARG A 35 4.24 -7.60 -0.09
N TRP A 36 4.28 -6.69 -1.05
CA TRP A 36 3.66 -6.90 -2.35
C TRP A 36 4.43 -6.20 -3.46
N ASP A 37 4.74 -6.94 -4.53
CA ASP A 37 5.36 -6.38 -5.72
C ASP A 37 4.28 -5.85 -6.67
N LEU A 38 4.23 -4.52 -6.82
CA LEU A 38 3.32 -3.85 -7.74
C LEU A 38 4.06 -3.44 -9.02
N PRO A 39 3.71 -3.99 -10.19
CA PRO A 39 4.27 -3.54 -11.45
C PRO A 39 3.99 -2.06 -11.69
N TYR A 40 5.03 -1.27 -11.99
CA TYR A 40 4.88 0.15 -12.31
C TYR A 40 3.89 0.40 -13.47
N PRO A 41 3.90 -0.37 -14.59
CA PRO A 41 2.94 -0.17 -15.67
C PRO A 41 1.47 -0.34 -15.23
N LEU A 42 1.22 -1.27 -14.30
CA LEU A 42 -0.11 -1.51 -13.77
C LEU A 42 -0.57 -0.32 -12.92
N TRP A 43 0.30 0.18 -12.04
CA TRP A 43 0.05 1.40 -11.29
C TRP A 43 -0.18 2.60 -12.21
N ALA A 44 0.59 2.74 -13.30
CA ALA A 44 0.42 3.81 -14.30
C ALA A 44 -1.00 3.84 -14.84
N SER A 45 -1.46 2.69 -15.35
CA SER A 45 -2.74 2.56 -16.03
C SER A 45 -3.94 2.71 -15.07
N TRP A 46 -3.78 2.33 -13.81
CA TRP A 46 -4.86 2.39 -12.82
C TRP A 46 -4.93 3.73 -12.08
N GLY A 47 -3.79 4.39 -11.90
CA GLY A 47 -3.64 5.53 -11.00
C GLY A 47 -3.61 5.15 -9.52
N THR A 48 -3.15 6.08 -8.69
CA THR A 48 -2.88 5.87 -7.25
C THR A 48 -4.11 5.44 -6.45
N ALA A 49 -5.27 6.07 -6.66
CA ALA A 49 -6.46 5.78 -5.88
C ALA A 49 -7.00 4.35 -6.12
N ARG A 50 -7.07 3.94 -7.39
CA ARG A 50 -7.51 2.59 -7.77
C ARG A 50 -6.51 1.53 -7.31
N THR A 51 -5.22 1.81 -7.45
CA THR A 51 -4.14 0.94 -6.97
C THR A 51 -4.23 0.72 -5.46
N ALA A 52 -4.41 1.80 -4.68
CA ALA A 52 -4.53 1.70 -3.22
C ALA A 52 -5.73 0.85 -2.80
N ARG A 53 -6.87 1.00 -3.48
CA ARG A 53 -8.05 0.16 -3.27
C ARG A 53 -7.74 -1.30 -3.58
N TRP A 54 -7.15 -1.57 -4.74
CA TRP A 54 -6.82 -2.93 -5.15
C TRP A 54 -5.86 -3.63 -4.17
N VAL A 55 -4.82 -2.93 -3.68
CA VAL A 55 -3.90 -3.47 -2.66
C VAL A 55 -4.63 -3.77 -1.36
N ALA A 56 -5.51 -2.87 -0.91
CA ALA A 56 -6.32 -3.11 0.29
C ALA A 56 -7.25 -4.32 0.11
N ASP A 57 -7.82 -4.50 -1.08
CA ASP A 57 -8.61 -5.67 -1.42
C ASP A 57 -7.74 -6.95 -1.43
N GLN A 58 -6.53 -6.93 -2.01
CA GLN A 58 -5.61 -8.08 -1.97
C GLN A 58 -5.26 -8.48 -0.54
N PHE A 59 -4.96 -7.52 0.32
CA PHE A 59 -4.71 -7.78 1.74
C PHE A 59 -5.92 -8.41 2.43
N HIS A 60 -7.14 -7.93 2.14
CA HIS A 60 -8.37 -8.50 2.71
C HIS A 60 -8.59 -9.96 2.31
N HIS A 61 -8.34 -10.29 1.04
CA HIS A 61 -8.45 -11.66 0.54
C HIS A 61 -7.38 -12.57 1.14
N HIS A 62 -6.18 -12.04 1.39
CA HIS A 62 -5.08 -12.80 1.97
C HIS A 62 -5.26 -13.03 3.48
N ASP A 63 -5.68 -11.99 4.23
CA ASP A 63 -5.91 -12.05 5.66
C ASP A 63 -7.19 -11.30 6.05
N THR A 64 -8.31 -12.00 5.91
CA THR A 64 -9.65 -11.45 6.21
C THR A 64 -9.80 -11.11 7.69
N ALA A 65 -9.19 -11.89 8.59
CA ALA A 65 -9.32 -11.70 10.03
C ALA A 65 -8.61 -10.40 10.45
N LEU A 66 -7.35 -10.24 10.03
CA LEU A 66 -6.55 -9.07 10.33
C LEU A 66 -7.13 -7.81 9.66
N SER A 67 -7.58 -7.93 8.41
CA SER A 67 -8.25 -6.85 7.69
C SER A 67 -9.49 -6.31 8.42
N ARG A 68 -10.32 -7.22 8.97
CA ARG A 68 -11.50 -6.84 9.78
C ARG A 68 -11.11 -6.14 11.08
N GLN A 69 -10.02 -6.58 11.73
CA GLN A 69 -9.54 -5.98 12.97
C GLN A 69 -9.03 -4.54 12.77
N ILE A 70 -8.34 -4.28 11.67
CA ILE A 70 -7.78 -2.96 11.34
C ILE A 70 -8.86 -2.00 10.81
N GLY A 71 -9.75 -2.52 9.97
CA GLY A 71 -10.68 -1.74 9.14
C GLY A 71 -10.06 -1.39 7.78
N GLY A 72 -10.74 -1.79 6.70
CA GLY A 72 -10.24 -1.65 5.33
C GLY A 72 -9.92 -0.21 4.90
N GLU A 73 -10.63 0.78 5.44
CA GLU A 73 -10.38 2.19 5.11
C GLU A 73 -9.02 2.70 5.64
N LYS A 74 -8.62 2.29 6.86
CA LYS A 74 -7.30 2.68 7.40
C LYS A 74 -6.16 2.13 6.54
N LEU A 75 -6.29 0.87 6.13
CA LEU A 75 -5.33 0.23 5.24
C LEU A 75 -5.24 0.95 3.90
N ARG A 76 -6.40 1.24 3.28
CA ARG A 76 -6.48 1.95 2.01
C ARG A 76 -5.83 3.33 2.09
N GLN A 77 -6.07 4.08 3.16
CA GLN A 77 -5.48 5.42 3.36
C GLN A 77 -3.96 5.35 3.56
N ALA A 78 -3.46 4.36 4.32
CA ALA A 78 -2.03 4.16 4.49
C ALA A 78 -1.34 3.87 3.14
N VAL A 79 -1.88 2.93 2.36
CA VAL A 79 -1.36 2.60 1.02
C VAL A 79 -1.43 3.81 0.09
N LEU A 80 -2.57 4.52 0.07
CA LEU A 80 -2.76 5.71 -0.76
C LEU A 80 -1.67 6.74 -0.47
N ARG A 81 -1.43 7.03 0.81
CA ARG A 81 -0.43 8.02 1.22
C ARG A 81 0.97 7.61 0.83
N ALA A 82 1.32 6.34 0.99
CA ALA A 82 2.63 5.81 0.61
C ALA A 82 2.86 5.90 -0.90
N LEU A 83 1.86 5.54 -1.72
CA LEU A 83 1.91 5.67 -3.18
C LEU A 83 2.03 7.15 -3.62
N GLU A 84 1.30 8.08 -2.98
CA GLU A 84 1.41 9.51 -3.27
C GLU A 84 2.79 10.07 -2.96
N VAL A 85 3.34 9.74 -1.79
CA VAL A 85 4.69 10.12 -1.38
C VAL A 85 5.70 9.56 -2.37
N HIS A 86 5.63 8.28 -2.71
CA HIS A 86 6.54 7.66 -3.66
C HIS A 86 6.47 8.33 -5.03
N ARG A 87 5.27 8.57 -5.56
CA ARG A 87 5.07 9.26 -6.83
C ARG A 87 5.68 10.67 -6.82
N ARG A 88 5.57 11.40 -5.70
CA ARG A 88 6.09 12.76 -5.56
C ARG A 88 7.61 12.81 -5.53
N PHE A 89 8.26 11.93 -4.74
CA PHE A 89 9.70 12.00 -4.50
C PHE A 89 10.51 11.23 -5.52
N PHE A 90 10.04 10.08 -5.96
CA PHE A 90 10.78 9.23 -6.89
C PHE A 90 10.44 9.49 -8.35
N ARG A 91 9.81 10.66 -8.64
CA ARG A 91 9.37 11.16 -9.96
C ARG A 91 9.45 10.03 -10.97
N VAL A 92 8.42 9.20 -10.91
CA VAL A 92 8.37 7.98 -11.69
C VAL A 92 8.09 8.45 -13.13
N THR A 93 9.10 9.00 -13.80
CA THR A 93 8.98 9.86 -14.99
C THR A 93 8.30 9.13 -16.15
N TRP A 94 8.58 7.83 -16.27
CA TRP A 94 7.90 6.88 -17.17
C TRP A 94 6.40 6.61 -16.89
N LEU A 95 5.83 6.95 -15.72
CA LEU A 95 4.37 6.84 -15.50
C LEU A 95 3.61 8.05 -16.09
N ALA A 96 4.28 9.19 -16.26
CA ALA A 96 3.65 10.38 -16.84
C ALA A 96 3.46 10.22 -18.36
N ASP A 97 4.39 9.54 -19.04
CA ASP A 97 4.36 9.32 -20.49
C ASP A 97 3.34 8.26 -20.96
N LEU A 98 2.78 7.46 -20.05
CA LEU A 98 1.73 6.47 -20.36
C LEU A 98 0.29 6.99 -20.15
N ALA A 99 0.14 8.24 -19.69
CA ALA A 99 -1.15 8.88 -19.45
C ALA A 99 -1.53 9.92 -20.54
N GLN A 100 -0.78 9.97 -21.65
CA GLN A 100 -1.12 10.70 -22.87
C GLN A 100 -1.63 9.73 -23.94
#